data_AF-A0A354J175-F1
#
_entry.id   AF-A0A354J175-F1
#
_cell.length_a   1.000
_cell.length_b   1.000
_cell.length_c   1.000
_cell.angle_alpha   90.00
_cell.angle_beta   90.00
_cell.angle_gamma   90.00
#
_symmetry.space_group_name_H-M   'P 1'
#
loop_
_entity.id
_entity.type
_entity.pdbx_description
1 polymer ?
#
loop_
_entity_poly.entity_id
_entity_poly.type
_entity_poly.pdbx_seq_one_letter_code
_entity_poly.pdbx_strand_id
1 'polypeptide(L)'
;MISNSKQQWTVGQIVKVGFVAGLEVVAAVATPGDYAPDAYVLSRKEQFYSFVPHKGLSKITAAEARVMVEAGKQHAERVAAAAVAKAAASARHAELVRELAIA
;
A
#
# COMPACT_ATOMS: atom_id res chain seq x y z
N MET A 1 16.20 -25.39 -6.13
CA MET A 1 16.49 -23.94 -6.07
C MET A 1 15.17 -23.21 -5.89
N ILE A 2 14.85 -22.72 -4.69
CA ILE A 2 13.76 -21.75 -4.54
C ILE A 2 14.30 -20.45 -5.12
N SER A 3 13.73 -19.98 -6.23
CA SER A 3 14.01 -18.65 -6.71
C SER A 3 13.51 -17.68 -5.63
N ASN A 4 14.43 -16.94 -5.01
CA ASN A 4 14.12 -15.83 -4.10
C ASN A 4 13.54 -14.65 -4.90
N SER A 5 12.47 -14.90 -5.66
CA SER A 5 11.70 -13.84 -6.31
C SER A 5 10.99 -13.05 -5.21
N LYS A 6 11.30 -11.76 -5.12
CA LYS A 6 10.59 -10.85 -4.22
C LYS A 6 9.12 -10.83 -4.66
N GLN A 7 8.23 -11.22 -3.77
CA GLN A 7 6.79 -11.13 -4.03
C GLN A 7 6.39 -9.66 -4.19
N GLN A 8 5.50 -9.39 -5.15
CA GLN A 8 4.94 -8.06 -5.34
C GLN A 8 3.70 -7.91 -4.46
N TRP A 9 3.69 -6.86 -3.63
CA TRP A 9 2.62 -6.57 -2.68
C TRP A 9 1.72 -5.44 -3.19
N THR A 10 1.33 -5.52 -4.45
CA THR A 10 0.39 -4.58 -5.09
C THR A 10 -0.99 -5.22 -5.21
N VAL A 11 -2.04 -4.39 -5.16
CA VAL A 11 -3.43 -4.87 -5.27
C VAL A 11 -3.62 -5.66 -6.58
N GLY A 12 -4.31 -6.81 -6.49
CA GLY A 12 -4.52 -7.77 -7.56
C GLY A 12 -3.42 -8.82 -7.71
N GLN A 13 -2.28 -8.70 -7.01
CA GLN A 13 -1.23 -9.71 -7.07
C GLN A 13 -1.54 -10.92 -6.18
N ILE A 14 -1.13 -12.09 -6.64
CA ILE A 14 -1.21 -13.33 -5.87
C ILE A 14 0.10 -13.56 -5.11
N VAL A 15 -0.02 -13.68 -3.79
CA VAL A 15 1.10 -13.88 -2.87
C VAL A 15 0.95 -15.19 -2.08
N LYS A 16 2.03 -15.54 -1.38
CA LYS A 16 2.10 -16.66 -0.44
C LYS A 16 2.68 -16.18 0.87
N VAL A 17 1.97 -16.42 1.97
CA VAL A 17 2.39 -16.07 3.33
C VAL A 17 2.59 -17.36 4.13
N GLY A 18 3.84 -17.64 4.53
CA GLY A 18 4.19 -18.90 5.18
C GLY A 18 3.83 -20.10 4.30
N PHE A 19 2.89 -20.93 4.77
CA PHE A 19 2.39 -22.09 4.02
C PHE A 19 1.11 -21.80 3.22
N VAL A 20 0.48 -20.63 3.40
CA VAL A 20 -0.77 -20.27 2.74
C VAL A 20 -0.45 -19.60 1.40
N ALA A 21 -0.81 -20.25 0.30
CA ALA A 21 -0.62 -19.75 -1.06
C ALA A 21 -1.96 -19.42 -1.74
N GLY A 22 -1.89 -18.61 -2.79
CA GLY A 22 -3.08 -18.19 -3.54
C GLY A 22 -3.86 -17.10 -2.80
N LEU A 23 -3.15 -16.20 -2.13
CA LEU A 23 -3.72 -15.04 -1.45
C LEU A 23 -3.65 -13.84 -2.40
N GLU A 24 -4.78 -13.29 -2.78
CA GLU A 24 -4.85 -12.07 -3.58
C GLU A 24 -4.75 -10.84 -2.68
N VAL A 25 -3.88 -9.89 -3.02
CA VAL A 25 -3.80 -8.60 -2.33
C VAL A 25 -4.99 -7.73 -2.72
N VAL A 26 -5.84 -7.38 -1.77
CA VAL A 26 -7.06 -6.58 -2.01
C VAL A 26 -6.83 -5.12 -1.64
N ALA A 27 -6.08 -4.87 -0.57
CA ALA A 27 -5.74 -3.52 -0.13
C ALA A 27 -4.42 -3.50 0.64
N ALA A 28 -3.72 -2.38 0.55
CA ALA A 28 -2.64 -2.01 1.45
C ALA A 28 -3.17 -0.94 2.42
N VAL A 29 -3.01 -1.18 3.71
CA VAL A 29 -3.51 -0.31 4.78
C VAL A 29 -2.30 0.24 5.53
N ALA A 30 -2.07 1.54 5.39
CA ALA A 30 -1.06 2.24 6.17
C ALA A 30 -1.60 2.56 7.56
N THR A 31 -0.80 2.32 8.60
CA THR A 31 -1.15 2.81 9.94
C THR A 31 -0.73 4.28 10.03
N PRO A 32 -1.55 5.15 10.63
CA PRO A 32 -1.14 6.53 10.89
C PRO A 32 0.10 6.54 11.79
N GLY A 33 1.22 7.14 11.33
CA GLY A 33 2.40 7.39 12.16
C GLY A 33 3.75 7.08 11.51
N ASP A 34 3.85 6.03 10.68
CA ASP A 34 5.17 5.50 10.25
C ASP A 34 5.39 5.40 8.73
N TYR A 35 4.45 5.92 7.92
CA TYR A 35 4.55 6.06 6.45
C TYR A 35 4.84 4.77 5.64
N ALA A 36 4.81 3.59 6.26
CA ALA A 36 4.88 2.29 5.61
C ALA A 36 3.50 1.58 5.60
N PRO A 37 3.20 0.71 4.61
CA PRO A 37 2.03 -0.15 4.68
C PRO A 37 2.27 -1.22 5.74
N ASP A 38 1.63 -1.07 6.89
CA ASP A 38 1.76 -2.01 8.01
C ASP A 38 0.90 -3.26 7.83
N ALA A 39 -0.19 -3.16 7.07
CA ALA A 39 -1.11 -4.27 6.90
C ALA A 39 -1.57 -4.43 5.46
N TYR A 40 -1.80 -5.68 5.07
CA TYR A 40 -2.41 -6.05 3.80
C TYR A 40 -3.70 -6.79 4.07
N VAL A 41 -4.74 -6.43 3.34
CA VAL A 41 -5.95 -7.25 3.26
C VAL A 41 -5.76 -8.23 2.12
N LEU A 42 -5.87 -9.52 2.43
CA LEU A 42 -5.73 -10.61 1.48
C LEU A 42 -7.05 -11.36 1.34
N SER A 43 -7.35 -11.82 0.12
CA SER A 43 -8.49 -12.67 -0.18
C SER A 43 -8.05 -14.03 -0.69
N ARG A 44 -8.80 -15.07 -0.33
CA ARG A 44 -8.70 -16.40 -0.93
C ARG A 44 -10.08 -17.03 -1.00
N LYS A 45 -10.65 -17.06 -2.20
CA LYS A 45 -12.05 -17.46 -2.44
C LYS A 45 -12.99 -16.54 -1.64
N GLU A 46 -13.74 -17.08 -0.68
CA GLU A 46 -14.69 -16.35 0.17
C GLU A 46 -14.09 -15.96 1.53
N GLN A 47 -12.79 -16.21 1.75
CA GLN A 47 -12.11 -15.93 3.01
C GLN A 47 -11.22 -14.70 2.91
N PHE A 48 -11.22 -13.89 3.97
CA PHE A 48 -10.40 -12.71 4.09
C PHE A 48 -9.36 -12.87 5.21
N TYR A 49 -8.20 -12.26 5.01
CA TYR A 49 -7.10 -12.29 5.95
C TYR A 49 -6.47 -10.89 6.07
N SER A 50 -5.96 -10.58 7.25
CA SER A 50 -5.06 -9.47 7.49
C SER A 50 -3.65 -10.04 7.62
N PHE A 51 -2.71 -9.47 6.86
CA PHE A 51 -1.29 -9.78 6.98
C PHE A 51 -0.53 -8.54 7.43
N VAL A 52 0.17 -8.64 8.55
CA VAL A 52 1.07 -7.60 9.05
C VAL A 52 2.48 -8.18 9.11
N PRO A 53 3.48 -7.58 8.45
CA PRO A 53 4.86 -8.03 8.57
C PRO A 53 5.28 -8.18 10.03
N HIS A 54 5.99 -9.27 10.34
CA HIS A 54 6.41 -9.67 11.70
C HIS A 54 5.29 -10.03 12.69
N LYS A 55 4.03 -9.62 12.49
CA LYS A 55 2.88 -10.04 13.34
C LYS A 55 2.12 -11.25 12.76
N GLY A 56 2.29 -11.53 11.48
CA GLY A 56 1.77 -12.73 10.83
C GLY A 56 0.44 -12.52 10.10
N LEU A 57 -0.20 -13.66 9.78
CA LEU A 57 -1.45 -13.73 9.04
C LEU A 57 -2.60 -14.11 9.98
N SER A 58 -3.65 -13.29 10.01
CA SER A 58 -4.85 -13.53 10.80
C SER A 58 -6.07 -13.58 9.89
N LYS A 59 -6.98 -14.52 10.11
CA LYS A 59 -8.26 -14.55 9.41
C LYS A 59 -9.16 -13.45 9.96
N ILE A 60 -9.86 -12.74 9.09
CA ILE A 60 -10.78 -11.66 9.45
C ILE A 60 -12.15 -11.91 8.81
N THR A 61 -13.16 -11.27 9.37
CA THR A 61 -14.52 -11.28 8.82
C THR A 61 -14.63 -10.37 7.59
N ALA A 62 -15.68 -10.57 6.79
CA ALA A 62 -15.97 -9.69 5.66
C ALA A 62 -16.26 -8.24 6.10
N ALA A 63 -16.83 -8.04 7.29
CA ALA A 63 -17.09 -6.71 7.84
C ALA A 63 -15.78 -5.99 8.17
N GLU A 64 -14.85 -6.66 8.85
CA GLU A 64 -13.52 -6.10 9.15
C GLU A 64 -12.72 -5.82 7.87
N ALA A 65 -12.76 -6.75 6.91
CA ALA A 65 -12.10 -6.56 5.62
C ALA A 65 -12.59 -5.31 4.89
N ARG A 66 -13.92 -5.05 4.89
CA ARG A 66 -14.48 -3.83 4.30
C ARG A 66 -13.94 -2.57 4.97
N VAL A 67 -13.94 -2.51 6.30
CA VAL A 67 -13.41 -1.35 7.05
C VAL A 67 -11.94 -1.10 6.70
N MET A 68 -11.13 -2.15 6.66
CA MET A 68 -9.72 -2.05 6.31
C MET A 68 -9.50 -1.59 4.87
N VAL A 69 -10.26 -2.11 3.91
CA VAL A 69 -10.18 -1.71 2.49
C VAL A 69 -10.52 -0.23 2.34
N GLU A 70 -11.57 0.26 2.99
CA GLU A 70 -11.94 1.68 2.95
C GLU A 70 -10.86 2.57 3.56
N ALA A 71 -10.26 2.17 4.69
CA ALA A 71 -9.13 2.89 5.28
C ALA A 71 -7.92 2.95 4.33
N GLY A 72 -7.62 1.84 3.64
CA GLY A 72 -6.57 1.76 2.63
C GLY A 72 -6.82 2.71 1.44
N LYS A 73 -8.04 2.75 0.90
CA LYS A 73 -8.42 3.67 -0.18
C LYS A 73 -8.22 5.13 0.21
N GLN A 74 -8.76 5.54 1.36
CA GLN A 74 -8.61 6.92 1.83
C GLN A 74 -7.16 7.32 2.00
N HIS A 75 -6.30 6.41 2.48
CA HIS A 75 -4.88 6.70 2.59
C HIS A 75 -4.21 6.82 1.21
N ALA A 76 -4.51 5.90 0.27
CA ALA A 76 -3.98 5.95 -1.08
C ALA A 76 -4.36 7.27 -1.80
N GLU A 77 -5.60 7.72 -1.63
CA GLU A 77 -6.08 9.01 -2.14
C GLU A 77 -5.32 10.19 -1.52
N ARG A 78 -5.10 10.19 -0.20
CA ARG A 78 -4.30 11.23 0.48
C ARG A 78 -2.86 11.25 -0.02
N VAL A 79 -2.23 10.09 -0.22
CA VAL A 79 -0.86 10.00 -0.74
C VAL A 79 -0.79 10.50 -2.18
N ALA A 80 -1.76 10.14 -3.02
CA ALA A 80 -1.85 10.64 -4.39
C ALA A 80 -2.00 12.16 -4.41
N ALA A 81 -2.88 12.72 -3.59
CA ALA A 81 -3.06 14.17 -3.47
C ALA A 81 -1.79 14.88 -2.99
N ALA A 82 -1.11 14.32 -1.97
CA ALA A 82 0.15 14.87 -1.47
C ALA A 82 1.28 14.81 -2.51
N ALA A 83 1.36 13.73 -3.29
CA ALA A 83 2.32 13.59 -4.37
C ALA A 83 2.11 14.64 -5.47
N VAL A 84 0.86 14.90 -5.85
CA VAL A 84 0.51 15.95 -6.82
C VAL A 84 0.88 17.33 -6.28
N ALA A 85 0.56 17.64 -5.03
CA ALA A 85 0.93 18.90 -4.40
C ALA A 85 2.46 19.09 -4.34
N LYS A 86 3.21 18.04 -3.98
CA LYS A 86 4.68 18.08 -3.96
C LYS A 86 5.25 18.30 -5.37
N ALA A 87 4.72 17.62 -6.39
CA ALA A 87 5.15 17.82 -7.77
C ALA A 87 4.92 19.26 -8.26
N ALA A 88 3.75 19.83 -7.95
CA ALA A 88 3.46 21.24 -8.26
C ALA A 88 4.41 22.20 -7.54
N ALA A 89 4.73 21.96 -6.27
CA ALA A 89 5.70 22.76 -5.52
C ALA A 89 7.12 22.66 -6.10
N SER A 90 7.56 21.45 -6.48
CA SER A 90 8.85 21.23 -7.13
C SER A 90 8.94 21.93 -8.49
N ALA A 91 7.86 21.94 -9.28
CA ALA A 91 7.81 22.68 -10.54
C ALA A 91 7.98 24.20 -10.34
N ARG A 92 7.25 24.78 -9.37
CA ARG A 92 7.39 26.20 -9.00
C ARG A 92 8.80 26.53 -8.51
N HIS A 93 9.40 25.65 -7.71
CA HIS A 93 10.78 25.84 -7.25
C HIS A 93 11.77 25.82 -8.42
N ALA A 94 11.61 24.91 -9.39
CA ALA A 94 12.46 24.85 -10.57
C ALA A 94 12.34 26.12 -11.44
N GLU A 95 11.13 26.68 -11.55
CA GLU A 95 10.90 27.95 -12.25
C GLU A 95 11.61 29.12 -11.55
N LEU A 96 11.45 29.26 -10.23
CA LEU A 96 12.13 30.30 -9.45
C LEU A 96 13.66 30.19 -9.54
N VAL A 97 14.21 28.98 -9.45
CA VAL A 97 15.65 28.75 -9.61
C VAL A 97 16.13 29.18 -11.00
N ARG A 98 15.34 28.94 -12.04
CA ARG A 98 15.66 29.37 -13.41
C ARG A 98 15.65 30.89 -13.53
N GLU A 99 14.67 31.57 -12.94
CA GLU A 99 14.59 33.05 -12.95
C GLU A 99 15.81 33.67 -12.25
N LEU A 100 16.17 33.17 -11.08
CA LEU A 100 17.33 33.65 -10.31
C LEU A 100 18.68 33.40 -11.00
N ALA A 101 18.78 32.40 -11.88
CA ALA A 101 20.01 32.09 -12.60
C ALA A 101 20.28 32.99 -13.82
N ILE A 102 19.28 33.78 -14.26
CA ILE A 102 19.37 34.68 -15.41
C ILE A 102 19.49 36.16 -14.98
N ALA A 103 19.22 36.46 -13.70
CA ALA A 103 19.40 37.78 -13.08
C ALA A 103 20.86 38.02 -12.64
#